data_AF-A0A2A9NND8-F1
#
_entry.id   AF-A0A2A9NND8-F1
#
_cell.length_a   1.000
_cell.length_b   1.000
_cell.length_c   1.000
_cell.angle_alpha   90.00
_cell.angle_beta   90.00
_cell.angle_gamma   90.00
#
_symmetry.space_group_name_H-M   'P 1'
#
loop_
_entity.id
_entity.type
_entity.pdbx_description
1 polymer ?
#
loop_
_entity_poly.entity_id
_entity_poly.type
_entity_poly.pdbx_seq_one_letter_code
_entity_poly.pdbx_strand_id
1 'polypeptide(L)'
;MTAVTITRPPAVLPRPRPDRSYASRPPKSKLGYFLWRQRMWFESTFALTVMEPWEKIVMLTIFAVLFVIVVTGFVKYLPYRLVLMYRRAMYYLYGHEADDIKLSSFDLPSGWKHAVPGTL
;
A
#
# COMPACT_ATOMS: atom_id res chain seq x y z
N MET A 1 -57.02 36.88 -24.81
CA MET A 1 -55.84 36.97 -25.69
C MET A 1 -54.61 37.06 -24.81
N THR A 2 -53.93 35.95 -24.54
CA THR A 2 -52.72 35.91 -23.72
C THR A 2 -51.50 35.86 -24.63
N ALA A 3 -50.58 36.81 -24.48
CA ALA A 3 -49.39 36.94 -25.31
C ALA A 3 -48.36 35.86 -24.95
N VAL A 4 -47.96 35.06 -25.95
CA VAL A 4 -46.86 34.09 -25.82
C VAL A 4 -45.55 34.86 -25.92
N THR A 5 -44.82 34.96 -24.81
CA THR A 5 -43.50 35.61 -24.78
C THR A 5 -42.46 34.61 -25.28
N ILE A 6 -41.99 34.79 -26.51
CA ILE A 6 -40.90 33.99 -27.09
C ILE A 6 -39.58 34.46 -26.47
N THR A 7 -39.06 33.73 -25.49
CA THR A 7 -37.73 33.98 -24.93
C THR A 7 -36.68 33.52 -25.94
N ARG A 8 -35.88 34.47 -26.45
CA ARG A 8 -34.73 34.14 -27.31
C ARG A 8 -33.72 33.33 -26.47
N PRO A 9 -33.14 32.25 -27.01
CA PRO A 9 -32.11 31.51 -26.29
C PRO A 9 -30.91 32.43 -26.01
N PRO A 10 -30.22 32.26 -24.87
CA PRO A 10 -29.05 33.06 -24.52
C PRO A 10 -27.95 32.87 -25.59
N ALA A 11 -27.26 33.96 -25.94
CA ALA A 11 -26.24 33.96 -27.00
C ALA A 11 -25.04 33.03 -26.73
N VAL A 12 -24.84 32.64 -25.46
CA VAL A 12 -23.82 31.69 -25.03
C VAL A 12 -24.49 30.54 -24.32
N LEU A 13 -24.47 29.36 -24.96
CA LEU A 13 -24.92 28.13 -24.33
C LEU A 13 -23.89 27.67 -23.29
N PRO A 14 -24.32 27.08 -22.16
CA PRO A 14 -23.39 26.38 -21.27
C PRO A 14 -22.67 25.29 -22.06
N ARG A 15 -21.40 25.06 -21.74
CA ARG A 15 -20.58 24.08 -22.45
C ARG A 15 -21.27 22.71 -22.40
N PRO A 16 -21.42 21.98 -23.51
CA PRO A 16 -22.13 20.69 -23.54
C PRO A 16 -21.45 19.59 -22.70
N ARG A 17 -20.17 19.79 -22.34
CA ARG A 17 -19.35 18.80 -21.63
C ARG A 17 -18.92 19.36 -20.27
N PRO A 18 -19.13 18.61 -19.17
CA PRO A 18 -18.55 18.95 -17.86
C PRO A 18 -17.03 19.09 -18.01
N ASP A 19 -16.43 20.08 -17.35
CA ASP A 19 -15.00 20.34 -17.45
C ASP A 19 -14.19 19.20 -16.78
N ARG A 20 -13.74 18.24 -17.59
CA ARG A 20 -12.86 17.14 -17.17
C ARG A 20 -11.39 17.45 -17.37
N SER A 21 -11.00 18.73 -17.43
CA SER A 21 -9.60 19.13 -17.63
C SER A 21 -8.65 18.53 -16.59
N TYR A 22 -9.12 18.26 -15.37
CA TYR A 22 -8.35 17.57 -14.32
C TYR A 22 -7.98 16.12 -14.68
N ALA A 23 -8.78 15.45 -15.52
CA ALA A 23 -8.53 14.09 -15.97
C ALA A 23 -7.75 14.03 -17.29
N SER A 24 -7.85 15.05 -18.14
CA SER A 24 -7.20 15.05 -19.45
C SER A 24 -5.82 15.72 -19.47
N ARG A 25 -5.42 16.43 -18.40
CA ARG A 25 -4.15 17.16 -18.34
C ARG A 25 -3.27 16.64 -17.19
N PRO A 26 -2.36 15.68 -17.45
CA PRO A 26 -1.40 15.27 -16.44
C PRO A 26 -0.47 16.43 -16.07
N PRO A 27 -0.13 16.60 -14.78
CA PRO A 27 0.84 17.61 -14.37
C PRO A 27 2.24 17.27 -14.90
N LYS A 28 3.02 18.30 -15.28
CA LYS A 28 4.35 18.15 -15.90
C LYS A 28 5.44 17.65 -14.93
N SER A 29 5.19 17.69 -13.62
CA SER A 29 6.12 17.22 -12.59
C SER A 29 6.11 15.69 -12.48
N LYS A 30 7.28 15.05 -12.27
CA LYS A 30 7.38 13.59 -12.08
C LYS A 30 6.57 13.08 -10.89
N LEU A 31 6.67 13.76 -9.74
CA LEU A 31 5.87 13.43 -8.56
C LEU A 31 4.38 13.71 -8.78
N GLY A 32 4.07 14.80 -9.48
CA GLY A 32 2.71 15.13 -9.86
C GLY A 32 2.08 14.05 -10.74
N TYR A 33 2.84 13.52 -11.71
CA TYR A 33 2.38 12.47 -12.61
C TYR A 33 2.12 11.16 -11.85
N PHE A 34 3.00 10.80 -10.92
CA PHE A 34 2.83 9.61 -10.07
C PHE A 34 1.56 9.71 -9.21
N LEU A 35 1.37 10.84 -8.53
CA LEU A 35 0.17 11.08 -7.71
C LEU A 35 -1.10 11.14 -8.56
N TRP A 36 -1.04 11.75 -9.74
CA TRP A 36 -2.15 11.79 -10.69
C TRP A 36 -2.53 10.37 -11.16
N ARG A 37 -1.54 9.52 -11.47
CA ARG A 37 -1.77 8.12 -11.85
C ARG A 37 -2.38 7.31 -10.71
N GLN A 38 -1.84 7.44 -9.50
CA GLN A 38 -2.35 6.74 -8.32
C GLN A 38 -3.79 7.17 -8.02
N ARG A 39 -4.06 8.48 -8.12
CA ARG A 39 -5.40 9.04 -7.96
C ARG A 39 -6.38 8.52 -9.02
N MET A 40 -5.98 8.46 -10.29
CA MET A 40 -6.83 7.95 -11.37
C MET A 40 -7.18 6.47 -11.20
N TRP A 41 -6.20 5.65 -10.80
CA TRP A 41 -6.43 4.25 -10.47
C TRP A 41 -7.43 4.11 -9.34
N PHE A 42 -7.24 4.86 -8.26
CA PHE A 42 -8.13 4.85 -7.10
C PHE A 42 -9.55 5.35 -7.44
N GLU A 43 -9.67 6.40 -8.25
CA GLU A 43 -10.95 6.91 -8.75
C GLU A 43 -11.68 5.87 -9.61
N SER A 44 -10.95 5.06 -10.39
CA SER A 44 -11.53 3.99 -11.23
C SER A 44 -11.96 2.74 -10.44
N THR A 45 -11.15 2.27 -9.48
CA THR A 45 -11.44 1.02 -8.76
C THR A 45 -12.61 1.14 -7.82
N PHE A 46 -12.83 2.34 -7.26
CA PHE A 46 -13.90 2.61 -6.31
C PHE A 46 -15.10 3.34 -6.92
N ALA A 47 -15.13 3.53 -8.24
CA ALA A 47 -16.19 4.26 -8.95
C ALA A 47 -16.56 5.62 -8.30
N LEU A 48 -15.55 6.30 -7.75
CA LEU A 48 -15.70 7.56 -6.99
C LEU A 48 -16.18 8.74 -7.84
N THR A 49 -16.38 8.52 -9.13
CA THR A 49 -16.90 9.48 -10.10
C THR A 49 -18.42 9.58 -10.09
N VAL A 50 -19.12 8.59 -9.51
CA VAL A 50 -20.59 8.53 -9.46
C VAL A 50 -21.15 8.87 -8.07
N MET A 51 -20.34 8.71 -7.02
CA MET A 51 -20.75 9.01 -5.63
C MET A 51 -20.87 10.50 -5.35
N GLU A 52 -21.77 10.83 -4.44
CA GLU A 52 -21.89 12.18 -3.91
C GLU A 52 -20.62 12.58 -3.12
N PRO A 53 -20.31 13.90 -3.03
CA PRO A 53 -19.10 14.37 -2.37
C PRO A 53 -18.97 13.91 -0.91
N TRP A 54 -20.09 13.75 -0.20
CA TRP A 54 -20.10 13.33 1.20
C TRP A 54 -19.87 11.81 1.34
N GLU A 55 -20.48 10.98 0.49
CA GLU A 55 -20.30 9.52 0.49
C GLU A 55 -18.84 9.15 0.22
N LYS A 56 -18.21 9.89 -0.69
CA LYS A 56 -16.78 9.75 -0.98
C LYS A 56 -15.92 9.97 0.27
N ILE A 57 -16.26 10.94 1.11
CA ILE A 57 -15.51 11.24 2.34
C ILE A 57 -15.66 10.06 3.31
N VAL A 58 -16.87 9.53 3.49
CA VAL A 58 -17.13 8.39 4.38
C VAL A 58 -16.41 7.12 3.89
N MET A 59 -16.43 6.83 2.59
CA MET A 59 -15.71 5.68 2.04
C MET A 59 -14.20 5.81 2.22
N LEU A 60 -13.64 7.01 2.00
CA LEU A 60 -12.22 7.26 2.20
C LEU A 60 -11.80 7.11 3.66
N THR A 61 -12.63 7.53 4.62
CA THR A 61 -12.31 7.37 6.04
C THR A 61 -12.33 5.90 6.46
N ILE A 62 -13.34 5.14 6.04
CA ILE A 62 -13.41 3.70 6.31
C ILE A 62 -12.20 2.98 5.70
N PHE A 63 -11.88 3.27 4.43
CA PHE A 63 -10.72 2.66 3.76
C PHE A 63 -9.41 3.03 4.45
N ALA A 64 -9.24 4.29 4.86
CA ALA A 64 -8.05 4.73 5.60
C ALA A 64 -7.92 4.01 6.94
N VAL A 65 -9.01 3.85 7.70
CA VAL A 65 -9.00 3.12 8.97
C VAL A 65 -8.65 1.65 8.75
N LEU A 66 -9.29 0.99 7.78
CA LEU A 66 -8.98 -0.41 7.44
C LEU A 66 -7.52 -0.57 7.00
N PHE A 67 -7.03 0.34 6.16
CA PHE A 67 -5.64 0.33 5.70
C PHE A 67 -4.66 0.50 6.88
N VAL A 68 -4.92 1.42 7.81
CA VAL A 68 -4.11 1.59 9.02
C VAL A 68 -4.13 0.33 9.88
N ILE A 69 -5.28 -0.30 10.08
CA ILE A 69 -5.38 -1.56 10.84
C ILE A 69 -4.57 -2.66 10.16
N VAL A 70 -4.69 -2.82 8.84
CA VAL A 70 -3.95 -3.83 8.07
C VAL A 70 -2.45 -3.57 8.14
N VAL A 71 -2.00 -2.33 7.90
CA VAL A 71 -0.58 -1.96 7.96
C VAL A 71 -0.03 -2.15 9.36
N THR A 72 -0.77 -1.73 10.39
CA THR A 72 -0.36 -1.92 11.80
C THR A 72 -0.28 -3.40 12.14
N GLY A 73 -1.25 -4.20 11.70
CA GLY A 73 -1.24 -5.65 11.83
C GLY A 73 -0.05 -6.29 11.12
N PHE A 74 0.26 -5.86 9.89
CA PHE A 74 1.44 -6.31 9.16
C PHE A 74 2.72 -5.95 9.91
N VAL A 75 2.93 -4.68 10.27
CA VAL A 75 4.16 -4.22 10.92
C VAL A 75 4.38 -4.89 12.28
N LYS A 76 3.31 -5.12 13.07
CA LYS A 76 3.44 -5.75 14.39
C LYS A 76 3.50 -7.28 14.33
N TYR A 77 2.70 -7.91 13.46
CA TYR A 77 2.55 -9.37 13.44
C TYR A 77 3.59 -10.05 12.55
N LEU A 78 3.89 -9.47 11.40
CA LEU A 78 4.76 -10.06 10.39
C LEU A 78 6.20 -10.31 10.89
N PRO A 79 6.89 -9.41 11.63
CA PRO A 79 8.26 -9.69 12.08
C PRO A 79 8.32 -10.89 13.03
N TYR A 80 7.32 -11.05 13.90
CA TYR A 80 7.26 -12.21 14.81
C TYR A 80 7.16 -13.55 14.05
N ARG A 81 6.34 -13.61 12.99
CA ARG A 81 6.25 -14.81 12.14
C ARG A 81 7.49 -15.03 11.29
N LEU A 82 8.08 -13.96 10.74
CA LEU A 82 9.27 -14.07 9.91
C LEU A 82 10.46 -14.64 10.66
N VAL A 83 10.68 -14.28 11.92
CA VAL A 83 11.82 -14.81 12.71
C VAL A 83 11.71 -16.32 12.90
N LEU A 84 10.50 -16.83 13.20
CA LEU A 84 10.25 -18.27 13.33
C LEU A 84 10.42 -19.01 12.00
N MET A 85 9.90 -18.45 10.91
CA MET A 85 10.04 -19.02 9.56
C MET A 85 11.50 -18.99 9.10
N TYR A 86 12.22 -17.90 9.39
CA TYR A 86 13.64 -17.74 9.07
C TYR A 86 14.50 -18.78 9.80
N ARG A 87 14.27 -19.00 11.10
CA ARG A 87 15.01 -20.02 11.87
C ARG A 87 14.81 -21.42 11.29
N ARG A 88 13.58 -21.76 10.90
CA ARG A 88 13.28 -23.04 10.25
C ARG A 88 13.89 -23.12 8.85
N ALA A 89 13.79 -22.07 8.06
CA ALA A 89 14.37 -22.01 6.71
C ALA A 89 15.90 -22.19 6.76
N MET A 90 16.58 -21.54 7.71
CA MET A 90 18.02 -21.71 7.92
C MET A 90 18.38 -23.14 8.32
N TYR A 91 17.59 -23.77 9.20
CA TYR A 91 17.78 -25.18 9.56
C TYR A 91 17.68 -26.09 8.33
N TYR A 92 16.68 -25.89 7.47
CA TYR A 92 16.52 -26.71 6.27
C TYR A 92 17.55 -26.40 5.17
N LEU A 93 18.05 -25.16 5.09
CA LEU A 93 18.99 -24.75 4.05
C LEU A 93 20.44 -25.09 4.40
N TYR A 94 20.82 -24.95 5.67
CA TYR A 94 22.21 -25.11 6.14
C TYR A 94 22.42 -26.37 7.01
N GLY A 95 21.36 -27.06 7.42
CA GLY A 95 21.46 -28.33 8.15
C GLY A 95 22.01 -28.23 9.57
N HIS A 96 22.24 -27.03 10.10
CA HIS A 96 22.82 -26.80 11.43
C HIS A 96 21.97 -25.81 12.23
N GLU A 97 21.92 -25.98 13.56
CA GLU A 97 21.23 -25.05 14.43
C GLU A 97 22.01 -23.73 14.41
N ALA A 98 21.33 -22.59 14.25
CA ALA A 98 22.01 -21.27 14.20
C ALA A 98 22.82 -20.96 15.47
N ASP A 99 22.65 -21.76 16.52
CA ASP A 99 23.37 -21.71 17.77
C ASP A 99 24.78 -22.32 17.66
N ASP A 100 24.98 -23.30 16.77
CA ASP A 100 26.30 -23.89 16.51
C ASP A 100 27.22 -22.97 15.71
N ILE A 101 26.65 -22.10 14.87
CA ILE A 101 27.41 -21.09 14.11
C ILE A 101 27.96 -20.01 15.05
N LYS A 102 27.22 -19.68 16.13
CA LYS A 102 27.72 -18.77 17.17
C LYS A 102 28.79 -19.41 18.05
N LEU A 103 28.72 -20.72 18.29
CA LEU A 103 29.74 -21.45 19.06
C LEU A 103 31.01 -21.73 18.27
N SER A 104 30.92 -21.96 16.96
CA SER A 104 32.07 -22.20 16.08
C SER A 104 32.83 -20.93 15.69
N SER A 105 32.15 -19.78 15.60
CA SER A 105 32.81 -18.47 15.39
C SER A 105 33.37 -17.86 16.67
N PHE A 106 32.99 -18.38 17.84
CA PHE A 106 33.60 -18.04 19.12
C PHE A 106 34.77 -19.01 19.36
N ASP A 107 36.00 -18.57 19.07
CA ASP A 107 37.22 -19.37 19.27
C ASP A 107 37.36 -19.82 20.74
N LEU A 108 36.84 -21.00 21.04
CA LEU A 108 36.96 -21.64 22.34
C LEU A 108 38.43 -22.02 22.59
N PRO A 109 39.00 -21.69 23.76
CA PRO A 109 40.35 -22.09 24.12
C PRO A 109 40.54 -23.61 23.99
N SER A 110 41.68 -24.03 23.44
CA SER A 110 41.96 -25.41 23.04
C SER A 110 41.72 -26.48 24.10
N GLY A 111 41.71 -26.12 25.40
CA GLY A 111 41.42 -27.03 26.52
C GLY A 111 39.96 -27.48 26.66
N TRP A 112 39.00 -26.85 25.97
CA TRP A 112 37.56 -27.14 26.14
C TRP A 112 36.96 -27.97 25.01
N LYS A 113 37.75 -28.40 24.01
CA LYS A 113 37.27 -29.18 22.85
C LYS A 113 36.70 -30.55 23.22
N HIS A 114 37.05 -31.09 24.39
CA HIS A 114 36.57 -32.39 24.88
C HIS A 114 35.26 -32.31 25.67
N ALA A 115 34.78 -31.11 25.99
CA ALA A 115 33.58 -30.91 26.81
C ALA A 115 32.28 -30.84 25.98
N VAL A 116 32.37 -30.83 24.65
CA VAL A 116 31.20 -30.80 23.76
C VAL A 116 30.92 -32.23 23.27
N PRO A 117 29.78 -32.84 23.65
CA PRO A 117 29.46 -34.20 23.24
C PRO A 117 29.04 -34.21 21.77
N GLY A 118 29.84 -34.85 20.90
CA GLY A 118 29.44 -35.12 19.51
C GLY A 118 30.48 -34.86 18.42
N THR A 119 31.68 -34.39 18.71
CA THR A 119 32.74 -34.28 17.69
C THR A 119 33.61 -35.54 17.62
N LEU A 120 33.24 -36.45 16.70
CA LEU A 120 34.12 -37.42 16.05
C LEU A 120 33.96 -37.30 14.54
#